data_AF-A0A3D2UN95-F1
#
_entry.id   AF-A0A3D2UN95-F1
#
_cell.length_a   1.000
_cell.length_b   1.000
_cell.length_c   1.000
_cell.angle_alpha   90.00
_cell.angle_beta   90.00
_cell.angle_gamma   90.00
#
_symmetry.space_group_name_H-M   'P 1'
#
loop_
_entity.id
_entity.type
_entity.pdbx_description
1 polymer ?
#
loop_
_entity_poly.entity_id
_entity_poly.type
_entity_poly.pdbx_seq_one_letter_code
_entity_poly.pdbx_strand_id
1 'polypeptide(L)' 'MSERLTDGEKQTLLNLARESIELVVREKTLPKLNLDSFTPLLQQKGASFVTLTIQKELRGCIGALEAYQPLV' A
#
# COMPACT_ATOMS: atom_id res chain seq x y z
N MET A 1 -21.72 2.19 -0.39
CA MET A 1 -21.19 1.10 -1.24
C MET A 1 -19.72 1.41 -1.44
N SER A 2 -18.80 0.52 -1.04
CA SER A 2 -17.37 0.76 -1.29
C SER A 2 -17.12 0.64 -2.79
N GLU A 3 -16.59 1.71 -3.38
CA GLU A 3 -16.15 1.70 -4.77
C GLU A 3 -15.03 0.67 -4.93
N ARG A 4 -15.15 -0.19 -5.94
CA ARG A 4 -14.22 -1.29 -6.16
C ARG A 4 -12.98 -0.74 -6.86
N LEU A 5 -11.81 -0.99 -6.28
CA LEU A 5 -10.54 -0.64 -6.91
C LEU A 5 -10.42 -1.27 -8.30
N THR A 6 -9.98 -0.46 -9.25
CA THR A 6 -9.55 -0.91 -10.58
C THR A 6 -8.29 -1.76 -10.48
N ASP A 7 -7.97 -2.52 -11.53
CA ASP A 7 -6.74 -3.32 -11.55
C ASP A 7 -5.49 -2.44 -11.58
N GLY A 8 -5.58 -1.25 -12.19
CA GLY A 8 -4.52 -0.24 -12.14
C GLY A 8 -4.25 0.25 -10.72
N GLU A 9 -5.29 0.60 -9.97
CA GLU A 9 -5.14 1.04 -8.57
C GLU A 9 -4.58 -0.06 -7.66
N LYS A 10 -5.02 -1.31 -7.84
CA LYS A 10 -4.45 -2.46 -7.12
C LYS A 10 -2.96 -2.62 -7.42
N GLN A 11 -2.58 -2.52 -8.69
CA GLN A 11 -1.17 -2.63 -9.08
C GLN A 11 -0.33 -1.48 -8.49
N THR A 12 -0.88 -0.26 -8.47
CA THR A 12 -0.25 0.90 -7.80
C THR A 12 0.02 0.61 -6.33
N LEU A 13 -0.97 0.10 -5.58
CA LEU A 13 -0.80 -0.25 -4.17
C LEU A 13 0.25 -1.33 -3.94
N LEU A 14 0.26 -2.37 -4.78
CA LEU A 14 1.26 -3.45 -4.68
C LEU A 14 2.68 -2.95 -4.98
N ASN A 15 2.83 -2.07 -5.97
CA ASN A 15 4.12 -1.47 -6.31
C ASN A 15 4.60 -0.57 -5.17
N LEU A 16 3.74 0.30 -4.65
CA LEU A 16 4.06 1.19 -3.54
C LEU A 16 4.48 0.42 -2.28
N ALA A 17 3.77 -0.65 -1.94
CA ALA A 17 4.13 -1.52 -0.82
C ALA A 17 5.52 -2.15 -1.03
N ARG A 18 5.79 -2.66 -2.24
CA ARG A 18 7.09 -3.27 -2.57
C ARG A 18 8.24 -2.27 -2.51
N GLU A 19 8.09 -1.11 -3.14
CA GLU A 19 9.10 -0.06 -3.17
C GLU A 19 9.39 0.46 -1.77
N SER A 20 8.35 0.69 -0.96
CA SER A 20 8.52 1.15 0.42
C SER A 20 9.33 0.17 1.26
N ILE A 21 9.01 -1.12 1.15
CA ILE A 21 9.77 -2.18 1.84
C ILE A 21 11.20 -2.21 1.33
N GLU A 22 11.42 -2.19 0.01
CA GLU A 22 12.77 -2.24 -0.58
C GLU A 22 13.64 -1.07 -0.13
N LEU A 23 13.10 0.16 -0.11
CA LEU A 23 13.83 1.34 0.31
C LEU A 23 14.26 1.22 1.78
N VAL A 24 13.32 0.87 2.67
CA VAL A 24 13.59 0.78 4.10
C VAL A 24 14.60 -0.33 4.43
N VAL A 25 14.49 -1.52 3.83
CA VAL A 25 15.44 -2.62 4.09
C VAL A 25 16.83 -2.34 3.53
N ARG A 26 16.95 -1.43 2.56
CA ARG A 26 18.23 -0.95 2.01
C ARG A 26 18.72 0.33 2.71
N GLU A 27 18.13 0.70 3.83
CA GLU A 27 18.47 1.90 4.62
C GLU A 27 18.36 3.21 3.81
N LYS A 28 17.45 3.25 2.82
CA LYS A 28 17.15 4.44 2.04
C LYS A 28 15.95 5.19 2.61
N THR A 29 15.97 6.51 2.44
CA THR A 29 14.86 7.38 2.83
C THR A 29 13.64 7.14 1.94
N LEU A 30 12.45 7.07 2.55
CA LEU A 30 11.19 7.05 1.81
C LEU A 30 10.91 8.44 1.19
N PRO A 31 10.56 8.51 -0.10
CA PRO A 31 10.14 9.76 -0.71
C PRO A 31 8.84 10.26 -0.08
N LYS A 32 8.63 11.58 -0.07
CA LYS A 32 7.33 12.14 0.28
C LYS A 32 6.33 11.80 -0.83
N LEU A 33 5.19 11.23 -0.45
CA LEU A 33 4.09 10.96 -1.36
C LEU A 33 3.38 12.27 -1.74
N ASN A 34 3.13 12.44 -3.04
CA ASN A 34 2.24 13.47 -3.55
C ASN A 34 0.83 12.85 -3.71
N LEU A 35 -0.06 13.10 -2.75
CA LEU A 35 -1.41 12.52 -2.74
C LEU A 35 -2.21 12.88 -4.00
N ASP A 36 -1.99 14.07 -4.56
CA ASP A 36 -2.70 14.57 -5.75
C ASP A 36 -2.36 13.77 -7.02
N SER A 37 -1.30 12.96 -6.99
CA SER A 37 -0.93 12.06 -8.11
C SER A 37 -1.73 10.76 -8.15
N PHE A 38 -2.48 10.44 -7.09
CA PHE A 38 -3.30 9.23 -7.01
C PHE A 38 -4.75 9.50 -7.36
N THR A 39 -5.50 8.45 -7.69
CA THR A 39 -6.94 8.58 -7.94
C THR A 39 -7.68 9.02 -6.67
N PRO A 40 -8.84 9.69 -6.79
CA PRO A 40 -9.62 10.10 -5.62
C PRO A 40 -9.96 8.95 -4.67
N LEU A 41 -10.10 7.73 -5.18
CA LEU A 41 -10.41 6.55 -4.37
C LEU A 41 -9.22 6.13 -3.49
N LEU A 42 -7.99 6.23 -3.99
CA LEU A 42 -6.79 5.92 -3.21
C LEU A 42 -6.48 6.98 -2.15
N GLN A 43 -6.89 8.24 -2.37
CA GLN A 43 -6.72 9.33 -1.41
C GLN A 43 -7.70 9.24 -0.22
N GLN A 44 -8.78 8.47 -0.34
CA GLN A 44 -9.75 8.28 0.74
C GLN A 44 -9.16 7.48 1.89
N LYS A 45 -9.71 7.69 3.09
CA LYS A 45 -9.32 6.90 4.27
C LYS A 45 -9.56 5.42 4.00
N GLY A 46 -8.52 4.61 4.18
CA GLY A 46 -8.55 3.18 3.95
C GLY A 46 -7.79 2.41 5.02
N ALA A 47 -8.21 1.17 5.26
CA ALA A 47 -7.47 0.21 6.07
C ALA A 47 -6.94 -0.87 5.13
N SER A 48 -5.66 -1.25 5.30
CA SER A 48 -5.03 -2.27 4.47
C SER A 48 -4.12 -3.17 5.30
N PHE A 49 -3.88 -4.36 4.76
CA PHE A 49 -2.89 -5.31 5.23
C PHE A 49 -1.94 -5.63 4.08
N VAL A 50 -0.64 -5.62 4.37
CA VAL A 50 0.40 -6.03 3.44
C VAL A 50 0.93 -7.38 3.88
N THR A 51 0.74 -8.39 3.04
CA THR A 51 1.23 -9.75 3.26
C THR A 51 2.42 -10.02 2.37
N LEU A 52 3.53 -10.48 2.97
CA LEU A 52 4.69 -10.99 2.28
C LEU A 52 4.68 -12.51 2.30
N THR A 53 4.97 -13.12 1.16
CA THR A 53 5.12 -14.57 1.04
C THR A 53 6.46 -14.93 0.39
N ILE A 54 7.03 -16.07 0.78
CA ILE A 54 8.21 -16.68 0.16
C ILE A 54 7.84 -18.12 -0.15
N GLN A 55 7.98 -18.53 -1.42
CA GLN A 55 7.55 -19.86 -1.86
C GLN A 55 6.08 -20.18 -1.48
N LYS A 56 5.20 -19.16 -1.56
CA LYS A 56 3.78 -19.19 -1.15
C LYS A 56 3.53 -19.33 0.36
N GLU A 57 4.57 -19.43 1.18
CA GLU A 57 4.46 -19.46 2.63
C GLU A 57 4.48 -18.06 3.23
N LEU A 58 3.75 -17.86 4.33
CA LEU A 58 3.67 -16.57 5.04
C LEU A 58 5.04 -16.18 5.59
N ARG A 59 5.54 -15.01 5.17
CA ARG A 59 6.76 -14.39 5.74
C ARG A 59 6.44 -13.29 6.74
N GLY A 60 5.32 -12.61 6.56
CA GLY A 60 4.84 -11.55 7.45
C GLY A 60 3.56 -10.92 6.94
N CYS A 61 2.73 -10.41 7.85
CA CYS A 61 1.51 -9.69 7.54
C CYS A 61 1.36 -8.56 8.57
N ILE A 62 1.28 -7.31 8.10
CA ILE A 62 1.14 -6.12 8.94
C ILE A 62 0.11 -5.19 8.28
N GLY A 63 -0.69 -4.52 9.10
CA GLY A 63 -1.72 -3.62 8.62
C GLY A 63 -2.44 -2.90 9.76
N ALA A 64 -3.47 -2.15 9.39
CA ALA A 64 -4.36 -1.46 10.30
C ALA A 64 -5.77 -2.06 10.22
N LEU A 65 -6.45 -2.14 11.37
CA LEU A 65 -7.85 -2.54 11.43
C LEU A 65 -8.80 -1.37 11.12
N GLU A 66 -8.37 -0.14 11.39
CA GLU A 66 -9.17 1.06 11.23
C GLU A 66 -8.62 1.95 10.12
N ALA A 67 -9.53 2.58 9.37
CA ALA A 67 -9.19 3.50 8.28
C ALA A 67 -8.90 4.90 8.84
N TYR A 68 -7.69 5.11 9.38
CA TYR A 68 -7.29 6.39 9.97
C TYR A 68 -6.41 7.25 9.03
N GLN A 69 -5.85 6.65 7.97
CA GLN A 69 -5.01 7.30 6.96
C GLN A 69 -5.57 7.05 5.54
N PRO A 70 -5.16 7.85 4.54
CA PRO A 70 -5.37 7.50 3.12
C PRO A 70 -4.92 6.07 2.82
N LEU A 71 -5.49 5.44 1.79
CA LEU A 71 -5.12 4.07 1.42
C LEU A 71 -3.68 3.96 0.87
N VAL A 72 -3.12 5.09 0.40
CA VAL A 72 -1.73 5.24 -0.07
C VAL A 72 -0.84 5.98 0.91
#